data_AF-A0A2X1MR94-F1
#
_entry.id   AF-A0A2X1MR94-F1
#
_cell.length_a   1.000
_cell.length_b   1.000
_cell.length_c   1.000
_cell.angle_alpha   90.00
_cell.angle_beta   90.00
_cell.angle_gamma   90.00
#
_symmetry.space_group_name_H-M   'P 1'
#
loop_
_entity.id
_entity.type
_entity.pdbx_description
1 polymer ?
#
loop_
_entity_poly.entity_id
_entity_poly.type
_entity_poly.pdbx_seq_one_letter_code
_entity_poly.pdbx_strand_id
1 'polypeptide(L)' 'MIVELDNNLSHYAEVIKKALHVDVKDVPGAGAAGGMGAALMAFLGAELKSGIEIVTTALNLEEHIHDCTLVITGEGRN' A
#
# COMPACT_ATOMS: atom_id res chain seq x y z
N MET A 1 7.97 23.84 4.95
CA MET A 1 7.34 22.93 3.98
C MET A 1 7.17 21.51 4.52
N ILE A 2 8.23 20.74 4.84
CA ILE A 2 8.04 19.35 5.35
C ILE A 2 7.20 19.31 6.64
N VAL A 3 7.56 20.09 7.67
CA VAL A 3 6.83 20.13 8.95
C VAL A 3 5.37 20.57 8.77
N GLU A 4 5.13 21.49 7.84
CA GLU A 4 3.78 21.98 7.55
C GLU A 4 2.91 20.90 6.88
N LEU A 5 3.46 20.19 5.90
CA LEU A 5 2.77 19.08 5.24
C LEU A 5 2.54 17.90 6.19
N ASP A 6 3.49 17.61 7.07
CA ASP A 6 3.37 16.57 8.10
C ASP A 6 2.26 16.89 9.11
N ASN A 7 2.18 18.15 9.57
CA ASN A 7 1.09 18.63 10.41
C ASN A 7 -0.26 18.55 9.70
N ASN A 8 -0.32 18.91 8.41
CA ASN A 8 -1.54 18.84 7.62
C ASN A 8 -2.00 17.40 7.39
N LEU A 9 -1.07 16.46 7.14
CA LEU A 9 -1.38 15.03 7.02
C LEU A 9 -1.82 14.43 8.36
N SER A 10 -1.20 14.84 9.46
CA SER A 10 -1.64 14.47 10.81
C SER A 10 -3.07 14.98 11.08
N HIS A 11 -3.36 16.23 10.74
CA HIS A 11 -4.72 16.78 10.84
C HIS A 11 -5.71 16.01 9.97
N TYR A 12 -5.33 15.69 8.73
CA TYR A 12 -6.15 14.93 7.80
C TYR A 12 -6.51 13.53 8.34
N ALA A 13 -5.54 12.81 8.92
CA ALA A 13 -5.78 11.51 9.55
C ALA A 13 -6.77 11.61 10.73
N GLU A 14 -6.67 12.66 11.56
CA GLU A 14 -7.63 12.90 12.64
C GLU A 14 -9.04 13.24 12.11
N VAL A 15 -9.14 13.97 11.00
CA VAL A 15 -10.42 14.27 10.34
C VAL A 15 -11.06 13.00 9.77
N ILE A 16 -10.29 12.16 9.08
CA ILE A 16 -10.74 10.84 8.59
C ILE A 16 -11.28 10.01 9.75
N LYS A 17 -10.52 9.90 10.84
CA LYS A 17 -10.91 9.11 12.01
C LYS A 17 -12.24 9.57 12.61
N LYS A 18 -12.46 10.88 12.69
CA LYS A 18 -13.72 11.45 13.22
C LYS A 18 -14.90 11.29 12.27
N ALA A 19 -14.69 11.49 10.97
CA ALA A 19 -15.76 11.51 9.98
C ALA A 19 -16.17 10.10 9.52
N LEU A 20 -15.19 9.22 9.32
CA LEU A 20 -15.36 7.90 8.71
C LEU A 20 -15.19 6.75 9.72
N HIS A 21 -14.71 7.03 10.93
CA HIS A 21 -14.42 6.02 11.96
C HIS A 21 -13.34 5.00 11.52
N VAL A 22 -12.47 5.40 10.58
CA VAL A 22 -11.33 4.61 10.11
C VAL A 22 -10.04 5.23 10.65
N ASP A 23 -9.21 4.44 11.33
CA ASP A 23 -7.91 4.89 11.81
C ASP A 23 -6.81 4.50 10.82
N VAL A 24 -6.20 5.50 10.18
CA VAL A 24 -5.17 5.32 9.14
C VAL A 24 -3.80 5.86 9.55
N LYS A 25 -3.68 6.49 10.71
CA LYS A 25 -2.51 7.29 11.09
C LYS A 25 -1.23 6.46 11.20
N ASP A 26 -1.34 5.31 11.87
CA ASP A 26 -0.20 4.45 12.20
C ASP A 26 -0.15 3.19 11.33
N VAL A 27 -0.93 3.16 10.24
CA VAL A 27 -0.95 2.02 9.33
C VAL A 27 0.30 2.04 8.42
N PRO A 28 1.11 0.96 8.40
CA PRO A 28 2.26 0.88 7.51
C PRO A 28 1.85 1.10 6.04
N GLY A 29 2.53 2.01 5.35
CA GLY A 29 2.23 2.35 3.96
C GLY A 29 1.13 3.42 3.77
N ALA A 30 0.48 3.89 4.84
CA ALA A 30 -0.51 4.98 4.75
C ALA A 30 0.06 6.26 4.11
N GLY A 31 1.33 6.56 4.35
CA GLY A 31 2.03 7.71 3.77
C GLY A 31 2.43 7.56 2.30
N ALA A 32 2.17 6.41 1.66
CA ALA A 32 2.53 6.15 0.27
C ALA A 32 1.94 7.23 -0.67
N ALA A 33 2.75 7.65 -1.65
CA ALA A 33 2.41 8.71 -2.60
C ALA A 33 1.86 9.99 -1.93
N GLY A 34 2.41 10.37 -0.77
CA GLY A 34 2.05 11.61 -0.07
C GLY A 34 0.74 11.52 0.71
N GLY A 35 0.37 10.34 1.21
CA GLY A 35 -0.88 10.11 1.96
C GLY A 35 -2.03 9.54 1.13
N MET A 36 -1.78 9.20 -0.14
CA MET A 36 -2.79 8.54 -0.98
C MET A 36 -3.13 7.14 -0.47
N GLY A 37 -2.16 6.42 0.11
CA GLY A 37 -2.41 5.13 0.77
C GLY A 37 -3.50 5.25 1.84
N ALA A 38 -3.39 6.26 2.71
CA ALA A 38 -4.39 6.58 3.73
C ALA A 38 -5.78 6.87 3.12
N ALA A 39 -5.82 7.64 2.02
CA ALA A 39 -7.07 7.96 1.34
C ALA A 39 -7.74 6.73 0.70
N LEU A 40 -6.98 5.87 0.03
CA LEU A 40 -7.54 4.65 -0.58
C LEU A 40 -8.11 3.71 0.48
N MET A 41 -7.43 3.57 1.62
CA MET A 41 -7.94 2.78 2.75
C MET A 41 -9.22 3.37 3.32
N ALA A 42 -9.22 4.67 3.64
CA ALA A 42 -10.34 5.31 4.32
C ALA A 42 -11.59 5.46 3.46
N PHE A 43 -11.43 5.82 2.19
CA PHE A 43 -12.55 6.19 1.31
C PHE A 43 -13.01 5.07 0.39
N LEU A 44 -12.11 4.16 0.01
CA LEU A 44 -12.42 3.06 -0.91
C LEU A 44 -12.36 1.68 -0.24
N GLY A 45 -11.98 1.61 1.04
CA GLY A 45 -11.80 0.33 1.73
C GLY A 45 -10.68 -0.53 1.15
N ALA A 46 -9.68 0.10 0.50
CA ALA A 46 -8.57 -0.63 -0.10
C ALA A 46 -7.67 -1.27 0.96
N GLU A 47 -7.07 -2.41 0.62
CA GLU A 47 -6.07 -3.08 1.46
C GLU A 47 -4.67 -2.81 0.89
N LEU A 48 -3.74 -2.36 1.75
CA LEU A 48 -2.35 -2.20 1.35
C LEU A 48 -1.65 -3.56 1.36
N LYS A 49 -1.15 -3.98 0.20
CA LYS A 49 -0.40 -5.22 0.01
C LYS A 49 0.96 -4.96 -0.59
N SER A 50 1.86 -5.94 -0.46
CA SER A 50 3.13 -5.91 -1.14
C SER A 50 2.91 -5.89 -2.67
N GLY A 51 3.63 -5.03 -3.39
CA GLY A 51 3.49 -4.93 -4.84
C GLY A 51 3.77 -6.26 -5.55
N ILE A 52 4.75 -7.03 -5.05
CA ILE A 52 5.04 -8.36 -5.60
C ILE A 52 3.90 -9.33 -5.34
N GLU A 53 3.28 -9.33 -4.16
CA GLU A 53 2.13 -10.20 -3.85
C GLU A 53 0.94 -9.91 -4.77
N ILE A 54 0.65 -8.63 -5.04
CA ILE A 54 -0.41 -8.23 -5.97
C ILE A 54 -0.15 -8.85 -7.34
N VAL A 55 1.08 -8.72 -7.86
CA VAL A 55 1.46 -9.21 -9.18
C VAL A 55 1.46 -10.74 -9.24
N THR A 56 2.08 -11.41 -8.26
CA THR A 56 2.18 -12.88 -8.25
C THR A 56 0.80 -13.52 -8.10
N THR A 57 -0.08 -12.96 -7.28
CA THR A 57 -1.46 -13.42 -7.15
C THR A 57 -2.26 -13.17 -8.43
N ALA A 58 -2.16 -11.97 -9.01
CA ALA A 58 -2.92 -11.63 -10.22
C ALA A 58 -2.51 -12.47 -11.44
N LEU A 59 -1.25 -12.91 -11.50
CA LEU A 59 -0.73 -13.77 -12.55
C LEU A 59 -0.84 -15.27 -12.23
N ASN A 60 -1.39 -15.61 -11.05
CA ASN A 60 -1.45 -16.98 -10.53
C ASN A 60 -0.09 -17.70 -10.59
N LEU A 61 0.98 -16.97 -10.29
CA LEU A 61 2.35 -17.41 -10.52
C LEU A 61 2.70 -18.66 -9.70
N GLU A 62 2.11 -18.81 -8.52
CA GLU A 62 2.33 -19.96 -7.63
C GLU A 62 1.92 -21.28 -8.31
N GLU A 63 0.77 -21.32 -8.98
CA GLU A 63 0.33 -22.50 -9.73
C GLU A 63 1.26 -22.83 -10.90
N HIS A 64 1.73 -21.80 -11.61
CA HIS A 64 2.65 -21.99 -12.74
C HIS A 64 4.02 -22.52 -12.30
N ILE A 65 4.47 -22.18 -11.09
CA ILE A 65 5.76 -22.63 -10.55
C ILE A 65 5.65 -24.04 -9.95
N HIS A 66 4.49 -24.45 -9.43
CA HIS A 66 4.34 -25.72 -8.71
C HIS A 66 4.84 -26.94 -9.50
N ASP A 67 4.52 -27.02 -10.80
CA ASP A 67 4.88 -28.17 -11.65
C ASP A 67 6.01 -27.87 -12.66
N CYS A 68 6.71 -26.75 -12.49
CA CYS A 68 7.77 -26.38 -13.42
C CYS A 68 9.05 -27.20 -13.21
N THR A 69 9.79 -27.47 -14.28
CA THR A 69 11.09 -28.14 -14.19
C THR A 69 12.23 -27.17 -13.87
N LEU A 70 12.06 -25.88 -14.20
CA LEU A 70 13.05 -24.83 -13.98
C LEU A 70 12.38 -23.45 -13.96
N VAL A 71 12.73 -22.63 -12.96
CA VAL A 71 12.41 -21.19 -12.91
C VAL A 71 13.69 -20.38 -13.13
N ILE A 72 13.63 -19.40 -14.03
CA ILE A 72 14.69 -18.39 -14.21
C ILE A 72 14.07 -17.02 -13.92
N THR A 73 14.72 -16.25 -13.05
CA THR A 73 14.31 -14.88 -12.69
C THR A 73 15.53 -13.96 -12.63
N GLY A 74 15.31 -12.65 -12.58
CA GLY A 74 16.38 -11.67 -12.43
C GLY A 74 15.82 -10.26 -12.23
N GLU A 75 16.58 -9.43 -11.51
CA GLU A 75 16.35 -7.99 -11.41
C GLU A 75 17.62 -7.23 -11.80
N GLY A 76 17.46 -6.10 -12.50
CA GLY A 76 18.55 -5.17 -12.76
C GLY A 76 18.56 -4.08 -11.68
N ARG A 77 19.72 -3.82 -11.09
CA ARG A 77 19.94 -2.66 -10.21
C ARG A 77 21.08 -1.82 -10.76
N ASN A 78 20.92 -0.49 -10.70
CA ASN A 78 21.94 0.49 -11.07
C ASN A 78 22.63 1.04 -9.83
#